data_AF-Q6X829-F1
#
_entry.id   AF-Q6X829-F1
#
_cell.length_a   1.000
_cell.length_b   1.000
_cell.length_c   1.000
_cell.angle_alpha   90.00
_cell.angle_beta   90.00
_cell.angle_gamma   90.00
#
_symmetry.space_group_name_H-M   'P 1'
#
loop_
_entity.id
_entity.type
_entity.pdbx_description
1 polymer ?
#
loop_
_entity_poly.entity_id
_entity_poly.type
_entity_poly.pdbx_seq_one_letter_code
_entity_poly.pdbx_strand_id
1 'polypeptide(L)'
;TVITNLLSAIPYIGQMIVGWIWGGYSINNATLNRFFSLHFILPFIILILVILHLMFLHSSGSSNPLGSNSNLYKISFHPYFSIKDSLGFIIILMMFFMLIMQNPYYLGDPDNFKIANSMITPPHIKPEWYFLFAYSIL
;
A
#
# COMPACT_ATOMS: atom_id res chain seq x y z
N THR A 1 3.47 -9.78 13.78
CA THR A 1 2.72 -10.38 14.92
C THR A 1 1.61 -9.47 15.37
N VAL A 2 1.90 -8.21 15.69
CA VAL A 2 0.93 -7.21 16.20
C VAL A 2 -0.29 -7.05 15.30
N ILE A 3 -0.09 -6.76 14.00
CA ILE A 3 -1.20 -6.44 13.07
C ILE A 3 -2.16 -7.63 12.90
N THR A 4 -1.63 -8.84 12.66
CA THR A 4 -2.49 -10.02 12.48
C THR A 4 -3.22 -10.42 13.77
N ASN A 5 -2.64 -10.12 14.93
CA ASN A 5 -3.30 -10.32 16.21
C ASN A 5 -4.49 -9.40 16.45
N LEU A 6 -4.65 -8.28 15.74
CA LEU A 6 -5.83 -7.43 15.88
C LEU A 6 -7.13 -8.18 15.56
N LEU A 7 -7.06 -9.20 14.69
CA LEU A 7 -8.21 -10.05 14.37
C LEU A 7 -8.66 -10.93 15.54
N SER A 8 -7.82 -11.14 16.56
CA SER A 8 -8.22 -11.85 17.77
C SER A 8 -9.30 -11.11 18.56
N ALA A 9 -9.46 -9.79 18.35
CA ALA A 9 -10.49 -8.99 18.99
C ALA A 9 -11.91 -9.30 18.50
N ILE A 10 -12.07 -10.05 17.40
CA ILE A 10 -13.39 -10.46 16.90
C ILE A 10 -13.98 -11.51 17.88
N PRO A 11 -15.15 -11.24 18.49
CA PRO A 11 -15.76 -12.17 19.45
C PRO A 11 -15.98 -13.57 18.86
N TYR A 12 -15.79 -14.59 19.69
CA TYR A 12 -15.96 -16.03 19.40
C TYR A 12 -15.01 -16.65 18.37
N ILE A 13 -14.74 -15.98 17.26
CA ILE A 13 -14.01 -16.54 16.10
C ILE A 13 -12.61 -15.95 15.91
N GLY A 14 -12.25 -14.86 16.60
CA GLY A 14 -11.01 -14.13 16.36
C GLY A 14 -9.75 -14.98 16.50
N GLN A 15 -9.63 -15.74 17.60
CA GLN A 15 -8.46 -16.59 17.83
C GLN A 15 -8.31 -17.69 16.76
N MET A 16 -9.44 -18.24 16.28
CA MET A 16 -9.45 -19.22 15.20
C MET A 16 -8.97 -18.59 13.88
N ILE A 17 -9.43 -17.37 13.56
CA ILE A 17 -9.01 -16.64 12.36
C ILE A 17 -7.50 -16.37 12.39
N VAL A 18 -6.96 -15.91 13.53
CA VAL A 18 -5.52 -15.68 13.68
C VAL A 18 -4.73 -16.97 13.46
N GLY A 19 -5.12 -18.07 14.12
CA GLY A 19 -4.47 -19.37 13.93
C GLY A 19 -4.57 -19.88 12.49
N TRP A 20 -5.68 -19.63 11.80
CA TRP A 20 -5.86 -19.99 10.39
C TRP A 20 -4.94 -19.19 9.47
N ILE A 21 -4.89 -17.86 9.63
CA ILE A 21 -3.97 -16.98 8.88
C ILE A 21 -2.52 -17.40 9.15
N TRP A 22 -2.20 -17.73 10.40
CA TRP A 22 -0.87 -18.16 10.77
C TRP A 22 -0.55 -19.61 10.38
N GLY A 23 -1.55 -20.44 10.10
CA GLY A 23 -1.36 -21.87 9.79
C GLY A 23 -0.56 -22.57 10.89
N GLY A 24 -0.79 -22.17 12.14
CA GLY A 24 -0.03 -22.54 13.31
C GLY A 24 -0.31 -21.59 14.48
N TYR A 25 0.42 -21.79 15.59
CA TYR A 25 0.23 -21.01 16.82
C TYR A 25 1.04 -19.72 16.87
N SER A 26 1.98 -19.53 15.94
CA SER A 26 2.82 -18.34 15.84
C SER A 26 3.21 -18.10 14.39
N ILE A 27 3.76 -16.91 14.12
CA ILE A 27 4.31 -16.56 12.80
C ILE A 27 5.55 -17.42 12.54
N ASN A 28 5.49 -18.24 11.49
CA ASN A 28 6.52 -19.21 11.12
C ASN A 28 6.66 -19.32 9.58
N ASN A 29 7.36 -20.35 9.10
CA ASN A 29 7.56 -20.57 7.65
C ASN A 29 6.25 -20.67 6.85
N ALA A 30 5.21 -21.30 7.41
CA ALA A 30 3.91 -21.42 6.73
C ALA A 30 3.25 -20.04 6.53
N THR A 31 3.46 -19.10 7.45
CA THR A 31 2.99 -17.71 7.28
C THR A 31 3.75 -16.99 6.18
N LEU A 32 5.08 -17.09 6.18
CA LEU A 32 5.93 -16.38 5.23
C LEU A 32 5.62 -16.80 3.78
N ASN A 33 5.52 -18.11 3.53
CA ASN A 33 5.24 -18.63 2.19
C ASN A 33 3.86 -18.21 1.67
N ARG A 34 2.85 -18.16 2.54
CA ARG A 34 1.52 -17.67 2.15
C ARG A 34 1.52 -16.17 1.93
N PHE A 35 2.20 -15.40 2.79
CA PHE A 35 2.31 -13.96 2.62
C PHE A 35 3.04 -13.60 1.35
N PHE A 36 4.08 -14.35 0.97
CA PHE A 36 4.73 -14.20 -0.33
C PHE A 36 3.76 -14.49 -1.50
N SER A 37 3.02 -15.61 -1.42
CA SER A 37 2.05 -15.98 -2.46
C SER A 37 0.93 -14.95 -2.60
N LEU A 38 0.43 -14.42 -1.47
CA LEU A 38 -0.57 -13.36 -1.43
C LEU A 38 -0.01 -12.03 -1.96
N HIS A 39 1.19 -11.66 -1.53
CA HIS A 39 1.89 -10.46 -2.01
C HIS A 39 2.12 -10.52 -3.52
N PHE A 40 2.36 -11.69 -4.09
CA PHE A 40 2.51 -11.86 -5.53
C PHE A 40 1.18 -11.68 -6.29
N ILE A 41 0.07 -12.24 -5.80
CA ILE A 41 -1.22 -12.19 -6.53
C ILE A 41 -1.95 -10.85 -6.36
N LEU A 42 -1.82 -10.20 -5.20
CA LEU A 42 -2.56 -8.97 -4.86
C LEU A 42 -2.33 -7.81 -5.85
N PRO A 43 -1.11 -7.52 -6.34
CA PRO A 43 -0.88 -6.49 -7.35
C PRO A 43 -1.70 -6.69 -8.64
N PHE A 44 -1.92 -7.94 -9.07
CA PHE A 44 -2.75 -8.24 -10.25
C PHE A 44 -4.24 -8.00 -9.97
N ILE A 45 -4.70 -8.32 -8.76
CA ILE A 45 -6.07 -7.99 -8.32
C ILE A 45 -6.25 -6.46 -8.31
N ILE A 46 -5.26 -5.71 -7.80
CA ILE A 46 -5.28 -4.24 -7.82
C ILE A 46 -5.33 -3.71 -9.26
N LEU A 47 -4.58 -4.30 -10.21
CA LEU A 47 -4.65 -3.92 -11.62
C LEU A 47 -6.08 -4.04 -12.20
N ILE A 48 -6.77 -5.15 -11.89
CA ILE A 48 -8.17 -5.36 -12.33
C ILE A 48 -9.07 -4.27 -11.72
N LEU A 49 -8.89 -3.97 -10.43
CA LEU A 49 -9.65 -2.91 -9.75
C LEU A 49 -9.36 -1.52 -10.35
N VAL A 50 -8.13 -1.24 -10.79
CA VAL A 50 -7.78 0.01 -11.49
C VAL A 50 -8.50 0.12 -12.83
N ILE A 51 -8.59 -0.96 -13.60
CA ILE A 51 -9.34 -0.96 -14.88
C ILE A 51 -10.82 -0.67 -14.62
N LEU A 52 -11.43 -1.35 -13.64
CA LEU A 52 -12.82 -1.10 -13.26
C LEU A 52 -13.03 0.34 -12.79
N HIS A 53 -12.12 0.86 -11.98
CA HIS A 53 -12.15 2.25 -11.53
C HIS A 53 -12.13 3.22 -12.72
N LEU A 54 -11.25 3.01 -13.71
CA LEU A 54 -11.17 3.85 -14.91
C LEU A 54 -12.41 3.73 -15.80
N MET A 55 -13.03 2.55 -15.89
CA MET A 55 -14.29 2.38 -16.62
C MET A 55 -15.42 3.24 -16.01
N PHE A 56 -15.55 3.23 -14.68
CA PHE A 56 -16.52 4.09 -14.00
C PHE A 56 -16.19 5.57 -14.17
N LEU A 57 -14.91 5.95 -14.06
CA LEU A 57 -14.48 7.33 -14.30
C LEU A 57 -14.81 7.79 -15.72
N HIS A 58 -14.63 6.93 -16.74
CA HIS A 58 -14.96 7.25 -18.12
C HIS A 58 -16.47 7.44 -18.36
N SER A 59 -17.32 6.81 -17.54
CA SER A 59 -18.78 6.97 -17.65
C SER A 59 -19.26 8.37 -17.23
N SER A 60 -18.65 8.95 -16.18
CA SER A 60 -18.99 10.30 -15.68
C SER A 60 -18.10 11.40 -16.25
N GLY A 61 -16.88 11.07 -16.66
CA GLY A 61 -15.80 12.03 -16.89
C GLY A 61 -15.19 12.54 -15.57
N SER A 62 -14.12 13.33 -15.70
CA SER A 62 -13.44 13.97 -14.57
C SER A 62 -14.20 15.20 -14.06
N SER A 63 -14.11 15.44 -12.75
CA SER A 63 -14.49 16.71 -12.14
C SER A 63 -13.46 17.80 -12.42
N ASN A 64 -13.77 19.04 -12.06
CA ASN A 64 -12.87 20.18 -12.17
C ASN A 64 -12.83 20.96 -10.84
N PRO A 65 -11.80 21.82 -10.64
CA PRO A 65 -11.64 22.55 -9.38
C PRO A 65 -12.81 23.45 -8.98
N LEU A 66 -13.61 23.92 -9.95
CA LEU A 66 -14.78 24.76 -9.69
C LEU A 66 -16.02 23.94 -9.31
N GLY A 67 -15.97 22.60 -9.45
CA GLY A 67 -17.10 21.71 -9.17
C GLY A 67 -18.31 21.90 -10.09
N SER A 68 -18.20 22.75 -11.11
CA SER A 68 -19.28 23.05 -12.07
C SER A 68 -19.25 22.09 -13.26
N ASN A 69 -20.28 22.11 -14.11
CA ASN A 69 -20.31 21.25 -15.28
C ASN A 69 -19.25 21.67 -16.33
N SER A 70 -18.28 20.80 -16.63
CA SER A 70 -17.19 21.06 -17.58
C SER A 70 -17.53 20.74 -19.04
N ASN A 71 -18.72 20.21 -19.35
CA ASN A 71 -19.07 19.74 -20.69
C ASN A 71 -18.91 20.79 -21.79
N LEU A 72 -19.09 22.07 -21.47
CA LEU A 72 -18.99 23.19 -22.41
C LEU A 72 -17.54 23.49 -22.86
N TYR A 73 -16.54 23.10 -22.06
CA TYR A 73 -15.13 23.48 -22.25
C TYR A 73 -14.19 22.27 -22.26
N LYS A 74 -14.66 21.13 -22.77
CA LYS A 74 -13.82 19.94 -22.89
C LYS A 74 -12.74 20.15 -23.95
N ILE A 75 -11.52 19.77 -23.58
CA ILE A 75 -10.36 19.66 -24.49
C ILE A 75 -10.00 18.19 -24.66
N SER A 76 -9.35 17.85 -25.78
CA SER A 76 -8.85 16.49 -26.01
C SER A 76 -7.76 16.12 -24.99
N PHE A 77 -7.69 14.83 -24.62
CA PHE A 77 -6.66 14.36 -23.70
C PHE A 77 -5.25 14.53 -24.30
N HIS A 78 -5.08 14.12 -25.56
CA HIS A 78 -3.86 14.36 -26.32
C HIS A 78 -4.03 15.63 -27.17
N PRO A 79 -3.03 16.54 -27.21
CA PRO A 79 -1.71 16.46 -26.58
C PRO A 79 -1.64 16.99 -25.14
N TYR A 80 -2.67 17.71 -24.69
CA TYR A 80 -2.61 18.57 -23.50
C TYR A 80 -2.28 17.81 -22.21
N PHE A 81 -3.12 16.85 -21.81
CA PHE A 81 -2.90 16.08 -20.60
C PHE A 81 -1.76 15.07 -20.76
N SER A 82 -1.52 14.54 -21.97
CA SER A 82 -0.37 13.67 -22.21
C SER A 82 0.98 14.35 -21.91
N ILE A 83 1.15 15.62 -22.31
CA ILE A 83 2.37 16.39 -22.02
C ILE A 83 2.44 16.76 -20.53
N LYS A 84 1.31 17.12 -19.93
CA LYS A 84 1.25 17.44 -18.49
C LYS A 84 1.63 16.23 -17.63
N ASP A 85 1.10 15.06 -17.97
CA ASP A 85 1.33 13.81 -17.24
C ASP A 85 2.77 13.32 -17.42
N SER A 86 3.35 13.46 -18.63
CA SER A 86 4.75 13.10 -18.86
C SER A 86 5.71 13.97 -18.05
N LEU A 87 5.44 15.28 -17.94
CA LEU A 87 6.20 16.17 -17.07
C LEU A 87 6.07 15.77 -15.59
N GLY A 88 4.86 15.46 -15.12
CA GLY A 88 4.63 14.95 -13.77
C GLY A 88 5.40 13.66 -13.47
N PHE A 89 5.40 12.72 -14.43
CA PHE A 89 6.14 11.46 -14.32
C PHE A 89 7.65 11.68 -14.24
N ILE A 90 8.21 12.58 -15.04
CA ILE A 90 9.64 12.95 -14.99
C ILE A 90 10.01 13.48 -13.60
N ILE A 91 9.19 14.37 -13.03
CA ILE A 91 9.44 14.94 -11.69
C ILE A 91 9.40 13.85 -10.62
N ILE A 92 8.39 12.97 -10.63
CA ILE A 92 8.29 11.87 -9.67
C ILE A 92 9.48 10.92 -9.78
N LEU A 93 9.87 10.53 -11.00
CA LEU A 93 11.04 9.68 -11.22
C LEU A 93 12.33 10.34 -10.75
N MET A 94 12.50 11.65 -10.98
CA MET A 94 13.68 12.38 -10.51
C MET A 94 13.78 12.30 -8.98
N MET A 95 12.69 12.57 -8.26
CA MET A 95 12.67 12.48 -6.80
C MET A 95 12.92 11.05 -6.31
N PHE A 96 12.35 10.06 -6.97
CA PHE A 96 12.57 8.65 -6.65
C PHE A 96 14.02 8.22 -6.83
N PHE A 97 14.67 8.59 -7.94
CA PHE A 97 16.07 8.29 -8.17
C PHE A 97 17.00 9.02 -7.20
N MET A 98 16.70 10.27 -6.85
CA MET A 98 17.47 10.99 -5.84
C MET A 98 17.42 10.27 -4.48
N LEU A 99 16.24 9.78 -4.09
CA LEU A 99 16.10 8.99 -2.85
C LEU A 99 16.95 7.72 -2.89
N ILE A 100 16.83 6.91 -3.96
CA ILE A 100 17.56 5.64 -4.08
C ILE A 100 19.07 5.85 -4.13
N MET A 101 19.54 6.83 -4.90
CA MET A 101 20.97 7.00 -5.13
C MET A 101 21.69 7.73 -3.99
N GLN A 102 21.02 8.65 -3.30
CA GLN A 102 21.64 9.41 -2.22
C GLN A 102 21.40 8.78 -0.84
N ASN A 103 20.15 8.41 -0.53
CA ASN A 103 19.76 7.95 0.81
C ASN A 103 18.71 6.82 0.74
N PRO A 104 19.06 5.62 0.24
CA PRO A 104 18.10 4.55 -0.03
C PRO A 104 17.34 4.06 1.22
N TYR A 105 17.94 4.22 2.40
CA TYR A 105 17.37 3.76 3.66
C TYR A 105 16.68 4.85 4.48
N TYR A 106 16.54 6.06 3.94
CA TYR A 106 15.96 7.19 4.68
C TYR A 106 14.52 6.93 5.17
N LEU A 107 13.73 6.17 4.39
CA LEU A 107 12.35 5.80 4.72
C LEU A 107 12.23 4.42 5.39
N GLY A 108 13.35 3.74 5.64
CA GLY A 108 13.38 2.40 6.25
C GLY A 108 13.61 2.45 7.75
N ASP A 109 13.42 1.31 8.42
CA ASP A 109 13.74 1.15 9.84
C ASP A 109 15.02 0.31 10.00
N PRO A 110 16.05 0.80 10.74
CA PRO A 110 17.28 0.05 10.99
C PRO A 110 17.08 -1.36 11.60
N ASP A 111 16.00 -1.57 12.36
CA ASP A 111 15.74 -2.87 12.98
C ASP A 111 15.41 -3.97 11.96
N ASN A 112 14.96 -3.62 10.74
CA ASN A 112 14.70 -4.59 9.67
C ASN A 112 15.96 -5.18 9.02
N PHE A 113 17.17 -4.66 9.35
CA PHE A 113 18.43 -5.29 8.95
C PHE A 113 18.87 -6.42 9.88
N LYS A 114 18.23 -6.58 11.04
CA LYS A 114 18.49 -7.68 11.96
C LYS A 114 17.61 -8.87 11.59
N ILE A 115 18.14 -10.08 11.72
CA ILE A 115 17.36 -11.30 11.51
C ILE A 115 16.25 -11.35 12.56
N ALA A 116 15.04 -11.72 12.14
CA ALA A 116 13.89 -11.84 13.02
C ALA A 116 14.16 -12.84 14.15
N ASN A 117 13.88 -12.43 15.40
CA ASN A 117 13.98 -13.28 16.58
C ASN A 117 12.63 -13.28 17.31
N SER A 118 12.00 -14.45 17.43
CA SER A 118 10.69 -14.58 18.07
C SER A 118 10.72 -14.34 19.59
N MET A 119 11.89 -14.42 20.21
CA MET A 119 12.07 -14.30 21.66
C MET A 119 12.39 -12.86 22.11
N ILE A 120 12.67 -11.95 21.18
CA ILE A 120 13.10 -10.58 21.48
C ILE A 120 12.25 -9.60 20.68
N THR A 121 11.53 -8.73 21.40
CA THR A 121 10.82 -7.60 20.79
C THR A 121 11.71 -6.36 20.80
N PRO A 122 11.89 -5.65 19.67
CA PRO A 122 12.57 -4.36 19.65
C PRO A 122 11.85 -3.34 20.56
N PRO A 123 12.58 -2.40 21.18
CA PRO A 123 12.03 -1.48 22.18
C PRO A 123 11.01 -0.49 21.60
N HIS A 124 11.16 -0.10 20.33
CA HIS A 124 10.29 0.87 19.65
C HIS A 124 9.69 0.31 18.36
N ILE A 125 9.04 -0.85 18.46
CA ILE A 125 8.37 -1.47 17.31
C ILE A 125 7.28 -0.55 16.73
N LYS A 126 7.31 -0.33 15.43
CA LYS A 126 6.36 0.49 14.67
C LYS A 126 6.24 -0.04 13.24
N PRO A 127 5.10 0.21 12.56
CA PRO A 127 5.00 -0.07 11.14
C PRO A 127 5.77 0.98 10.31
N GLU A 128 5.83 0.78 9.00
CA GLU A 128 6.38 1.76 8.08
C GLU A 128 5.61 3.10 8.15
N TRP A 129 6.29 4.18 7.73
CA TRP A 129 5.84 5.56 7.90
C TRP A 129 4.42 5.83 7.38
N TYR A 130 4.01 5.19 6.28
CA TYR A 130 2.70 5.37 5.66
C TYR A 130 1.55 4.76 6.47
N PHE A 131 1.83 3.97 7.51
CA PHE A 131 0.83 3.43 8.45
C PHE A 131 0.83 4.13 9.81
N LEU A 132 1.78 5.03 10.10
CA LEU A 132 1.92 5.62 11.44
C LEU A 132 0.67 6.39 11.90
N PHE A 133 -0.06 7.01 10.98
CA PHE A 133 -1.30 7.72 11.33
C PHE A 133 -2.37 6.74 11.85
N ALA A 134 -2.58 5.62 11.17
CA ALA A 134 -3.55 4.61 11.58
C ALA A 134 -3.09 3.89 12.86
N TYR A 135 -1.78 3.64 12.97
CA TYR A 135 -1.20 3.06 14.18
C TYR A 135 -1.34 3.98 15.40
N SER A 136 -1.34 5.31 15.22
CA SER A 136 -1.57 6.26 16.31
C SER A 136 -3.03 6.37 16.75
N ILE A 137 -3.97 5.97 15.87
CA ILE A 137 -5.41 5.93 16.17
C ILE A 137 -5.78 4.65 16.92
N LEU A 138 -5.09 3.54 16.62
CA LEU A 138 -5.27 2.22 17.21
C LEU A 138 -4.86 2.19 18.69
#